data_AF-A0A7C2XDU0-F1
#
_entry.id   AF-A0A7C2XDU0-F1
#
_cell.length_a   1.000
_cell.length_b   1.000
_cell.length_c   1.000
_cell.angle_alpha   90.00
_cell.angle_beta   90.00
_cell.angle_gamma   90.00
#
_symmetry.space_group_name_H-M   'P 1'
#
loop_
_entity.id
_entity.type
_entity.pdbx_description
1 polymer ?
#
loop_
_entity_poly.entity_id
_entity_poly.type
_entity_poly.pdbx_seq_one_letter_code
_entity_poly.pdbx_strand_id
1 'polypeptide(L)' 'MLLKGRLHNSPYVGVFSVCNESMAIIPKDSTPDEEKLVKRALDVDVHKTFIGGSPLLGSLMVMNSKGAVVADFGEL' A
#
# COMPACT_ATOMS: atom_id res chain seq x y z
N MET A 1 14.38 -0.23 -7.59
CA MET A 1 14.83 -1.51 -8.20
C MET A 1 13.59 -2.31 -8.59
N LEU A 2 13.58 -3.04 -9.73
CA LEU A 2 12.43 -3.88 -10.08
C LEU A 2 12.52 -5.24 -9.38
N LEU A 3 11.50 -5.59 -8.59
CA LEU A 3 11.37 -6.88 -7.91
C LEU A 3 10.03 -7.54 -8.30
N LYS A 4 10.06 -8.86 -8.52
CA LYS A 4 8.83 -9.65 -8.64
C LYS A 4 8.32 -9.96 -7.24
N GLY A 5 7.07 -9.62 -6.98
CA GLY A 5 6.47 -9.67 -5.65
C GLY A 5 5.01 -10.11 -5.67
N ARG A 6 4.53 -10.50 -4.49
CA ARG A 6 3.11 -10.68 -4.20
C ARG A 6 2.80 -9.92 -2.93
N LEU A 7 1.58 -9.39 -2.83
CA LEU A 7 1.02 -8.88 -1.59
C LEU A 7 -0.26 -9.67 -1.34
N HIS A 8 -0.47 -10.14 -0.11
CA HIS A 8 -1.58 -11.00 0.30
C HIS A 8 -1.69 -12.26 -0.56
N ASN A 9 -0.54 -12.86 -0.88
CA ASN A 9 -0.42 -14.00 -1.80
C ASN A 9 -0.99 -13.75 -3.22
N SER A 10 -1.33 -12.50 -3.55
CA SER A 10 -1.90 -12.08 -4.83
C SER A 10 -0.84 -11.44 -5.73
N PRO A 11 -0.88 -11.69 -7.05
CA PRO A 11 -0.01 -11.01 -8.01
C PRO A 11 -0.42 -9.55 -8.27
N TYR A 12 -1.62 -9.14 -7.84
CA TYR A 12 -2.16 -7.80 -8.09
C TYR A 12 -1.64 -6.78 -7.07
N VAL A 13 -0.33 -6.54 -7.04
CA VAL A 13 0.34 -5.68 -6.04
C VAL A 13 -0.28 -4.29 -5.94
N GLY A 14 -0.63 -3.67 -7.07
CA GLY A 14 -1.23 -2.33 -7.13
C GLY A 14 -2.67 -2.24 -6.61
N VAL A 15 -3.33 -3.36 -6.30
CA VAL A 15 -4.64 -3.35 -5.61
C VAL A 15 -4.45 -3.15 -4.10
N PHE A 16 -3.35 -3.65 -3.55
CA PHE A 16 -3.10 -3.67 -2.11
C PHE A 16 -2.19 -2.54 -1.65
N SER A 17 -1.42 -1.91 -2.55
CA SER A 17 -0.46 -0.88 -2.17
C SER A 17 -0.59 0.41 -2.98
N VAL A 18 -0.17 1.49 -2.35
CA VAL A 18 -0.04 2.82 -2.95
C VAL A 18 1.27 3.43 -2.43
N CYS A 19 1.96 4.21 -3.26
CA CYS A 19 3.24 4.82 -2.88
C CYS A 19 3.43 6.19 -3.53
N ASN A 20 4.35 6.96 -2.98
CA ASN A 20 4.89 8.18 -3.55
C ASN A 20 6.42 8.16 -3.37
N GLU A 21 7.07 9.30 -3.60
CA GLU A 21 8.53 9.44 -3.55
C GLU A 21 9.14 9.28 -2.14
N SER A 22 8.34 9.26 -1.07
CA SER A 22 8.85 9.19 0.32
C SER A 22 8.24 8.07 1.17
N MET A 23 7.08 7.53 0.79
CA MET A 23 6.40 6.49 1.55
C MET A 23 5.57 5.55 0.68
N ALA A 24 5.40 4.33 1.17
CA ALA A 24 4.46 3.35 0.67
C ALA A 24 3.48 2.95 1.78
N ILE A 25 2.24 2.66 1.38
CA ILE A 25 1.21 2.14 2.27
C ILE A 25 0.81 0.75 1.80
N ILE A 26 0.82 -0.21 2.71
CA ILE A 26 0.41 -1.60 2.49
C ILE A 26 -0.63 -2.01 3.56
N PRO A 27 -1.35 -3.13 3.36
CA PRO A 27 -2.38 -3.55 4.29
C PRO A 27 -1.85 -3.79 5.72
N LYS A 28 -2.69 -3.55 6.73
CA LYS A 28 -2.32 -3.63 8.16
C LYS A 28 -1.77 -5.00 8.57
N ASP A 29 -2.30 -6.06 7.98
CA ASP A 29 -2.00 -7.47 8.22
C ASP A 29 -0.90 -8.02 7.30
N SER A 30 -0.26 -7.18 6.49
CA SER A 30 0.90 -7.58 5.69
C SER A 30 2.04 -8.12 6.56
N THR A 31 2.66 -9.19 6.06
CA THR A 31 3.75 -9.90 6.73
C THR A 31 5.03 -9.07 6.75
N PRO A 32 5.97 -9.36 7.68
CA PRO A 32 7.29 -8.70 7.69
C PRO A 32 8.07 -8.86 6.39
N ASP A 33 7.90 -9.99 5.68
CA ASP A 33 8.56 -10.25 4.41
C ASP A 33 7.98 -9.39 3.27
N GLU A 34 6.67 -9.18 3.24
CA GLU A 34 6.01 -8.27 2.30
C GLU A 34 6.43 -6.81 2.53
N GLU A 35 6.50 -6.38 3.80
CA GLU A 35 6.99 -5.05 4.17
C GLU A 35 8.45 -4.86 3.73
N LYS A 36 9.31 -5.85 4.00
CA LYS A 36 10.73 -5.83 3.59
C LYS A 36 10.89 -5.83 2.07
N LEU A 37 10.03 -6.57 1.35
CA LEU A 37 10.01 -6.58 -0.11
C LEU A 37 9.70 -5.18 -0.66
N VAL A 38 8.66 -4.52 -0.16
CA VAL A 38 8.26 -3.17 -0.60
C VAL A 38 9.34 -2.16 -0.28
N LYS A 39 9.88 -2.17 0.95
CA LYS A 39 10.98 -1.29 1.35
C LYS A 39 12.21 -1.42 0.45
N ARG A 40 12.60 -2.66 0.10
CA ARG A 40 13.73 -2.91 -0.81
C ARG A 40 13.46 -2.52 -2.26
N ALA A 41 12.23 -2.64 -2.73
CA ALA A 41 11.88 -2.33 -4.11
C ALA A 41 11.87 -0.81 -4.34
N LEU A 42 11.26 -0.08 -3.41
CA LEU A 42 10.90 1.33 -3.55
C LEU A 42 11.86 2.28 -2.82
N ASP A 43 12.61 1.80 -1.82
CA ASP A 43 13.53 2.61 -1.00
C ASP A 43 12.83 3.79 -0.28
N VAL A 44 11.66 3.49 0.30
CA VAL A 44 10.82 4.44 1.04
C VAL A 44 10.37 3.86 2.37
N ASP A 45 9.83 4.71 3.26
CA ASP A 45 9.20 4.26 4.49
C ASP A 45 7.89 3.52 4.21
N VAL A 46 7.64 2.43 4.93
CA VAL A 46 6.45 1.61 4.73
C VAL A 46 5.52 1.76 5.93
N HIS A 47 4.28 2.15 5.67
CA HIS A 47 3.22 2.27 6.66
C HIS A 47 2.14 1.21 6.42
N LYS A 48 1.56 0.72 7.51
CA LYS A 48 0.58 -0.37 7.48
C LYS A 48 -0.77 0.11 7.98
N THR A 49 -1.80 0.06 7.14
CA THR A 49 -3.17 0.45 7.54
C THR A 49 -4.23 -0.25 6.69
N PHE A 50 -5.49 -0.07 7.06
CA PHE A 50 -6.66 -0.32 6.23
C PHE A 50 -7.37 0.98 5.94
N ILE A 51 -8.20 0.99 4.89
CA ILE A 51 -9.12 2.08 4.60
C ILE A 51 -10.54 1.52 4.76
N GLY A 52 -11.32 2.06 5.70
CA GLY A 52 -12.67 1.55 5.99
C GLY A 52 -12.71 0.06 6.33
N GLY A 53 -11.66 -0.47 6.97
CA GLY A 53 -11.50 -1.90 7.26
C GLY A 53 -11.10 -2.77 6.06
N SER A 54 -10.94 -2.20 4.87
CA SER A 54 -10.54 -2.92 3.66
C SER A 54 -9.02 -2.90 3.43
N PRO A 55 -8.42 -4.02 2.97
CA PRO A 55 -7.02 -4.09 2.57
C PRO A 55 -6.77 -3.60 1.13
N LEU A 56 -7.79 -3.21 0.37
CA LEU A 56 -7.69 -2.86 -1.05
C LEU A 56 -7.17 -1.43 -1.27
N LEU A 57 -6.02 -1.08 -0.70
CA LEU A 57 -5.55 0.30 -0.60
C LEU A 57 -5.38 0.98 -1.96
N GLY A 58 -4.78 0.30 -2.94
CA GLY A 58 -4.54 0.88 -4.27
C GLY A 58 -5.81 1.01 -5.11
N SER A 59 -6.90 0.35 -4.72
CA SER A 59 -8.23 0.58 -5.29
C SER A 59 -8.97 1.75 -4.63
N LEU A 60 -8.60 2.10 -3.40
CA LEU A 60 -9.37 3.01 -2.53
C LEU A 60 -8.64 4.33 -2.24
N MET A 61 -7.39 4.45 -2.67
CA MET A 61 -6.57 5.64 -2.46
C MET A 61 -5.72 5.90 -3.68
N VAL A 62 -5.56 7.19 -3.99
CA VAL A 62 -4.51 7.69 -4.88
C VAL A 62 -3.63 8.66 -4.11
N MET A 63 -2.34 8.66 -4.38
CA MET A 63 -1.36 9.47 -3.64
C MET A 63 -0.26 9.97 -4.56
N ASN A 64 0.27 11.15 -4.24
CA ASN A 64 1.53 11.65 -4.77
C ASN A 64 2.33 12.30 -3.63
N SER A 65 3.45 12.96 -3.96
CA SER A 65 4.32 13.60 -2.96
C SER A 65 3.76 14.88 -2.34
N LYS A 66 2.52 15.27 -2.66
CA LYS A 66 1.82 16.46 -2.15
C LYS A 66 0.59 16.13 -1.32
N GLY A 67 0.08 14.91 -1.40
CA GLY A 67 -1.08 14.48 -0.64
C GLY A 67 -1.69 13.18 -1.16
N ALA A 68 -2.79 12.77 -0.55
CA ALA A 68 -3.57 11.60 -0.92
C ALA A 68 -5.07 11.94 -0.95
N VAL A 69 -5.79 11.26 -1.82
CA VAL A 69 -7.27 11.23 -1.84
C VAL A 69 -7.69 9.82 -1.54
N VAL A 70 -8.63 9.68 -0.62
CA VAL A 70 -9.13 8.40 -0.13
C VAL A 70 -10.62 8.33 -0.42
N ALA A 71 -11.10 7.17 -0.84
CA ALA A 71 -12.53 6.93 -1.00
C ALA A 71 -13.26 7.24 0.31
N ASP A 72 -14.45 7.81 0.18
CA ASP A 72 -15.29 8.09 1.33
C ASP A 72 -15.82 6.76 1.89
N PHE A 73 -15.41 6.45 3.11
CA PHE A 73 -15.90 5.32 3.90
C PHE A 73 -16.77 5.80 5.06
N GLY A 74 -17.53 6.87 4.84
CA GLY A 74 -18.50 7.35 5.81
C GLY A 74 -19.42 6.24 6.28
N GLU A 75 -19.32 5.89 7.55
CA GLU A 75 -20.52 5.64 8.33
C GLU A 75 -21.16 7.02 8.58
N LEU A 76 -22.31 7.26 7.94
CA LEU A 76 -23.30 8.18 8.48
C LEU A 76 -24.12 7.43 9.52
#